data_AF-A0A0X3VC59-F1
#
_entry.id   AF-A0A0X3VC59-F1
#
_cell.length_a   1.000
_cell.length_b   1.000
_cell.length_c   1.000
_cell.angle_alpha   90.00
_cell.angle_beta   90.00
_cell.angle_gamma   90.00
#
_symmetry.space_group_name_H-M   'P 1'
#
loop_
_entity.id
_entity.type
_entity.pdbx_description
1 polymer ?
#
loop_
_entity_poly.entity_id
_entity_poly.type
_entity_poly.pdbx_seq_one_letter_code
_entity_poly.pdbx_strand_id
1 'polypeptide(L)'
;MTGVRVQVLCSGVVATEFHERPGMDLNAARRMTANEVVTTSLRGLELGEVVVAPGVENADLLQTVFPADVAAFNVQSPELASRYRTV
;
A
#
# COMPACT_ATOMS: atom_id res chain seq x y z
N MET A 1 -18.93 -11.12 -16.24
CA MET A 1 -17.70 -10.52 -15.66
C MET A 1 -16.95 -9.83 -16.77
N THR A 2 -16.38 -8.65 -16.55
CA THR A 2 -15.75 -7.83 -17.61
C THR A 2 -14.37 -8.33 -18.07
N GLY A 3 -13.78 -9.33 -17.38
CA GLY A 3 -12.44 -9.86 -17.70
C GLY A 3 -11.28 -8.94 -17.29
N VAL A 4 -11.58 -7.79 -16.67
CA VAL A 4 -10.58 -6.81 -16.26
C VAL A 4 -9.89 -7.24 -14.98
N ARG A 5 -8.56 -7.14 -14.97
CA ARG A 5 -7.71 -7.32 -13.79
C ARG A 5 -7.21 -5.95 -13.32
N VAL A 6 -7.27 -5.72 -12.01
CA VAL A 6 -6.81 -4.47 -11.38
C VAL A 6 -5.67 -4.80 -10.43
N GLN A 7 -4.65 -3.95 -10.39
CA GLN A 7 -3.53 -4.04 -9.48
C GLN A 7 -3.18 -2.64 -8.97
N VAL A 8 -2.83 -2.53 -7.69
CA VAL A 8 -2.15 -1.38 -7.09
C VAL A 8 -0.76 -1.78 -6.63
N LEU A 9 0.23 -0.95 -6.97
CA LEU A 9 1.61 -1.11 -6.54
C LEU A 9 1.91 -0.10 -5.42
N CYS A 10 2.05 -0.60 -4.20
CA CYS A 10 2.30 0.18 -3.00
C CYS A 10 3.81 0.20 -2.69
N SER A 11 4.60 0.81 -3.57
CA SER A 11 6.04 0.95 -3.38
C SER A 11 6.38 2.02 -2.32
N GLY A 12 7.48 1.80 -1.60
CA GLY A 12 8.11 2.83 -0.78
C GLY A 12 8.91 3.83 -1.62
N VAL A 13 9.99 4.39 -1.07
CA VAL A 13 10.88 5.30 -1.80
C VAL A 13 11.59 4.54 -2.92
N VAL A 14 11.49 5.04 -4.15
CA VAL A 14 12.12 4.46 -5.34
C VAL A 14 13.30 5.33 -5.78
N ALA A 15 14.42 4.72 -6.13
CA ALA A 15 15.60 5.40 -6.66
C ALA A 15 15.38 5.84 -8.12
N THR A 16 14.71 6.98 -8.28
CA THR A 16 14.49 7.66 -9.56
C THR A 16 14.82 9.15 -9.43
N GLU A 17 14.93 9.83 -10.56
CA GLU A 17 15.14 11.28 -10.68
C GLU A 17 14.03 12.10 -10.00
N PHE A 18 12.86 11.51 -9.76
CA PHE A 18 11.77 12.13 -9.00
C PHE A 18 12.20 12.53 -7.58
N HIS A 19 13.10 11.76 -6.99
CA HIS A 19 13.60 11.98 -5.65
C HIS A 19 14.92 12.79 -5.64
N GLU A 20 15.64 12.92 -6.75
CA GLU A 20 16.94 13.63 -6.85
C GLU A 20 16.86 15.17 -6.69
N ARG A 21 15.72 15.72 -6.25
CA ARG A 21 15.57 17.17 -6.04
C ARG A 21 16.52 17.66 -4.93
N PRO A 22 17.25 18.77 -5.15
CA PRO A 22 18.14 19.33 -4.14
C PRO A 22 17.38 19.64 -2.84
N GLY A 23 17.85 19.07 -1.72
CA GLY A 23 17.31 19.34 -0.37
C GLY A 23 16.64 18.15 0.33
N MET A 24 16.46 17.01 -0.34
CA MET A 24 16.08 15.76 0.33
C MET A 24 17.36 14.91 0.49
N ASP A 25 17.90 14.82 1.71
CA ASP A 25 18.96 13.85 1.98
C ASP A 25 18.37 12.45 1.94
N LEU A 26 18.63 11.83 0.82
CA LEU A 26 18.09 10.56 0.44
C LEU A 26 19.04 9.42 0.84
N ASN A 27 20.21 9.65 1.42
CA ASN A 27 21.09 8.53 1.78
C ASN A 27 20.57 7.66 2.94
N ALA A 28 19.56 8.11 3.69
CA ALA A 28 19.08 7.39 4.88
C ALA A 28 17.95 6.36 4.63
N ALA A 29 17.28 6.39 3.48
CA ALA A 29 16.15 5.50 3.20
C ALA A 29 16.59 4.31 2.34
N ARG A 30 16.27 3.07 2.77
CA ARG A 30 16.39 1.89 1.89
C ARG A 30 15.51 2.13 0.66
N ARG A 31 16.11 2.15 -0.53
CA ARG A 31 15.40 2.32 -1.80
C ARG A 31 15.48 1.07 -2.64
N MET A 32 14.36 0.73 -3.25
CA MET A 32 14.38 -0.13 -4.44
C MET A 32 14.71 0.72 -5.67
N THR A 33 15.43 0.12 -6.60
CA THR A 33 15.59 0.64 -7.95
C THR A 33 14.26 0.59 -8.70
N ALA A 34 14.13 1.41 -9.76
CA ALA A 34 12.97 1.33 -10.65
C ALA A 34 12.79 -0.09 -11.24
N ASN A 35 13.90 -0.75 -11.57
CA ASN A 35 13.88 -2.11 -12.11
C ASN A 35 13.30 -3.11 -11.10
N GLU A 36 13.73 -3.08 -9.84
CA GLU A 36 13.18 -3.97 -8.81
C GLU A 36 11.69 -3.74 -8.61
N VAL A 37 11.24 -2.48 -8.58
CA VAL A 37 9.82 -2.13 -8.46
C VAL A 37 9.00 -2.69 -9.63
N VAL A 38 9.50 -2.55 -10.86
CA VAL A 38 8.84 -3.10 -12.06
C VAL A 38 8.82 -4.63 -12.03
N THR A 39 9.94 -5.26 -11.67
CA THR A 39 10.03 -6.72 -11.52
C THR A 39 8.99 -7.21 -10.52
N THR A 40 8.84 -6.57 -9.36
CA THR A 40 7.85 -6.98 -8.37
C THR A 40 6.41 -6.76 -8.86
N SER A 41 6.12 -5.64 -9.52
CA SER A 41 4.77 -5.37 -10.08
C SER A 41 4.34 -6.43 -11.09
N LEU A 42 5.22 -6.74 -12.05
CA LEU A 42 4.95 -7.77 -13.07
C LEU A 42 4.78 -9.14 -12.43
N ARG A 43 5.63 -9.49 -11.46
CA ARG A 43 5.52 -10.77 -10.75
C ARG A 43 4.22 -10.87 -9.95
N GLY A 44 3.83 -9.81 -9.24
CA GLY A 44 2.54 -9.76 -8.55
C GLY A 44 1.36 -9.90 -9.51
N LEU A 45 1.48 -9.35 -10.73
CA LEU A 45 0.45 -9.50 -11.76
C LEU A 45 0.37 -10.95 -12.25
N GLU A 46 1.48 -11.67 -12.36
CA GLU A 46 1.45 -13.10 -12.67
C GLU A 46 0.83 -13.93 -11.53
N LEU A 47 1.11 -13.56 -10.28
CA LEU A 47 0.62 -14.25 -9.08
C LEU A 47 -0.86 -13.98 -8.77
N GLY A 48 -1.49 -13.02 -9.45
CA GLY A 48 -2.89 -12.67 -9.19
C GLY A 48 -3.08 -11.63 -8.09
N GLU A 49 -2.02 -10.98 -7.63
CA GLU A 49 -2.09 -10.00 -6.53
C GLU A 49 -2.78 -8.71 -6.96
N VAL A 50 -3.82 -8.33 -6.22
CA VAL A 50 -4.49 -7.03 -6.38
C VAL A 50 -3.69 -5.92 -5.70
N VAL A 51 -3.06 -6.20 -4.56
CA VAL A 51 -2.19 -5.26 -3.83
C VAL A 51 -0.78 -5.84 -3.79
N VAL A 52 0.16 -5.18 -4.46
CA VAL A 52 1.57 -5.55 -4.47
C VAL A 52 2.33 -4.55 -3.62
N ALA A 53 2.86 -4.98 -2.47
CA ALA A 53 3.60 -4.13 -1.54
C ALA A 53 5.03 -4.68 -1.35
N PRO A 54 5.99 -4.33 -2.22
CA PRO A 54 7.30 -4.96 -2.27
C PRO A 54 8.15 -4.76 -1.00
N GLY A 55 7.86 -3.73 -0.20
CA GLY A 55 8.52 -3.47 1.08
C GLY A 55 7.93 -4.24 2.27
N VAL A 56 6.85 -5.01 2.06
CA VAL A 56 6.17 -5.78 3.11
C VAL A 56 6.48 -7.26 2.91
N GLU A 57 7.51 -7.74 3.61
CA GLU A 57 7.97 -9.13 3.48
C GLU A 57 6.89 -10.14 3.88
N ASN A 58 6.18 -9.87 4.98
CA ASN A 58 5.11 -10.75 5.46
C ASN A 58 3.76 -10.36 4.85
N ALA A 59 3.36 -11.04 3.78
CA ALA A 59 2.09 -10.83 3.10
C ALA A 59 0.86 -11.07 4.00
N ASP A 60 0.96 -11.88 5.06
CA ASP A 60 -0.16 -12.13 5.99
C ASP A 60 -0.59 -10.86 6.74
N LEU A 61 0.33 -9.91 6.92
CA LEU A 61 0.00 -8.61 7.50
C LEU A 61 -0.96 -7.83 6.61
N LEU A 62 -0.80 -7.92 5.29
CA LEU A 62 -1.73 -7.31 4.32
C LEU A 62 -3.09 -8.02 4.38
N GLN A 63 -3.09 -9.34 4.43
CA GLN A 63 -4.33 -10.12 4.58
C GLN A 63 -5.06 -9.82 5.88
N THR A 64 -4.33 -9.46 6.94
CA THR A 64 -4.91 -9.11 8.24
C THR A 64 -5.46 -7.68 8.26
N VAL A 65 -4.77 -6.72 7.63
CA VAL A 65 -5.18 -5.31 7.70
C VAL A 65 -6.43 -5.02 6.86
N PHE A 66 -6.63 -5.66 5.71
CA PHE A 66 -7.76 -5.33 4.84
C PHE A 66 -9.13 -5.62 5.49
N PRO A 67 -9.38 -6.79 6.11
CA PRO A 67 -10.62 -7.03 6.82
C PRO A 67 -10.81 -6.10 8.02
N ALA A 68 -9.72 -5.75 8.72
CA ALA A 68 -9.77 -4.85 9.86
C ALA A 68 -10.14 -3.42 9.45
N ASP A 69 -9.57 -2.92 8.35
CA ASP A 69 -9.88 -1.61 7.77
C ASP A 69 -11.36 -1.53 7.36
N VAL A 70 -11.84 -2.55 6.62
CA VAL A 70 -13.25 -2.65 6.26
C VAL A 70 -14.12 -2.72 7.52
N ALA A 71 -13.78 -3.52 8.53
CA ALA A 71 -14.58 -3.61 9.76
C ALA A 71 -14.66 -2.26 10.51
N ALA A 72 -13.58 -1.48 10.52
CA ALA A 72 -13.54 -0.19 11.19
C ALA A 72 -14.43 0.87 10.52
N PHE A 73 -14.48 0.87 9.17
CA PHE A 73 -15.14 1.93 8.41
C PHE A 73 -16.46 1.53 7.77
N ASN A 74 -16.78 0.24 7.64
CA ASN A 74 -18.04 -0.21 7.04
C ASN A 74 -19.22 -0.18 8.05
N VAL A 75 -18.93 0.11 9.32
CA VAL A 75 -19.94 0.35 10.38
C VAL A 75 -19.98 1.84 10.72
N GLN A 76 -20.29 2.68 9.72
CA GLN A 76 -20.52 4.10 10.00
C GLN A 76 -21.91 4.31 10.59
N SER A 77 -21.99 5.16 11.62
CA SER A 77 -23.25 5.63 12.18
C SER A 77 -23.41 7.11 11.88
N PRO A 78 -24.63 7.59 11.55
CA PRO A 78 -24.90 9.03 11.48
C PRO A 78 -24.85 9.69 12.86
N GLU A 79 -24.89 8.90 13.94
CA GLU A 79 -24.81 9.41 15.30
C GLU A 79 -23.37 9.51 15.81
N LEU A 80 -23.12 10.54 16.62
CA LEU A 80 -21.84 10.71 17.28
C LEU A 80 -21.51 9.49 18.15
N ALA A 81 -20.32 8.91 17.97
CA ALA A 81 -19.85 7.80 18.78
C ALA A 81 -19.85 8.19 20.27
N SER A 82 -20.27 7.28 21.14
CA SER A 82 -20.48 7.53 22.57
C SER A 82 -19.27 8.18 23.26
N ARG A 83 -18.05 7.80 22.88
CA ARG A 83 -16.79 8.39 23.38
C ARG A 83 -16.63 9.89 23.15
N TYR A 84 -17.42 10.49 22.27
CA TYR A 84 -17.41 11.94 22.00
C TYR A 84 -18.64 12.66 22.55
N ARG A 85 -19.61 11.95 23.13
CA ARG A 85 -20.75 12.59 23.82
C ARG A 85 -20.28 12.99 25.21
N THR A 86 -20.41 14.27 25.56
CA THR A 86 -20.25 14.72 26.95
C THR A 86 -21.40 14.13 27.77
N VAL A 87 -21.07 13.59 28.95
CA VAL A 87 -22.07 13.12 29.94
C VAL A 87 -23.02 14.22 30.36
#